data_AF-A0A0K9PFR1-F1
#
_entry.id   AF-A0A0K9PFR1-F1
#
_cell.length_a   1.000
_cell.length_b   1.000
_cell.length_c   1.000
_cell.angle_alpha   90.00
_cell.angle_beta   90.00
_cell.angle_gamma   90.00
#
_symmetry.space_group_name_H-M   'P 1'
#
loop_
_entity.id
_entity.type
_entity.pdbx_description
1 polymer ?
#
loop_
_entity_poly.entity_id
_entity_poly.type
_entity_poly.pdbx_seq_one_letter_code
_entity_poly.pdbx_strand_id
1 'polypeptide(L)'
;MSVLQSTLAAITSGRSVFITGSVGTGKNFLLQHAVSTLRRIHPPNSVFVTASTGVAACALGGQTHYSFAGVGLGKGTKNELMSFVLKSNKAVDRWKRAKALVIDEINMIDGELFDNLEFLASTIRNSKYDGNKPLLWGGIQLIVSGDFFQLPPLMLLITEMSSLSNPLAGKPHSTYRWN
;
A
#
# COMPACT_ATOMS: atom_id res chain seq x y z
N MET A 1 -6.07 19.33 20.79
CA MET A 1 -6.48 18.96 19.42
C MET A 1 -6.88 17.49 19.43
N SER A 2 -7.99 17.13 18.79
CA SER A 2 -8.38 15.72 18.63
C SER A 2 -7.43 15.01 17.67
N VAL A 3 -7.35 13.67 17.74
CA VAL A 3 -6.57 12.84 16.80
C VAL A 3 -6.97 13.15 15.35
N LEU A 4 -8.27 13.32 15.08
CA LEU A 4 -8.76 13.73 13.77
C LEU A 4 -8.10 15.03 13.29
N GLN A 5 -8.08 16.07 14.11
CA GLN A 5 -7.51 17.37 13.72
C GLN A 5 -6.00 17.26 13.45
N SER A 6 -5.25 16.56 14.30
CA SER A 6 -3.81 16.42 14.10
C SER A 6 -3.46 15.57 12.88
N THR A 7 -4.20 14.48 12.61
CA THR A 7 -4.07 13.67 11.40
C THR A 7 -4.36 14.52 10.15
N LEU A 8 -5.50 15.23 10.10
CA LEU A 8 -5.84 16.05 8.94
C LEU A 8 -4.85 17.20 8.72
N ALA A 9 -4.32 17.80 9.78
CA ALA A 9 -3.26 18.80 9.68
C ALA A 9 -1.96 18.22 9.08
N ALA A 10 -1.56 17.02 9.49
CA ALA A 10 -0.41 16.33 8.90
C ALA A 10 -0.63 16.05 7.40
N ILE A 11 -1.81 15.55 7.03
CA ILE A 11 -2.18 15.25 5.64
C ILE A 11 -2.15 16.51 4.77
N THR A 12 -2.77 17.60 5.25
CA THR A 12 -2.80 18.87 4.50
C THR A 12 -1.41 19.50 4.35
N SER A 13 -0.49 19.23 5.27
CA SER A 13 0.93 19.61 5.15
C SER A 13 1.76 18.70 4.22
N GLY A 14 1.13 17.76 3.51
CA GLY A 14 1.79 16.86 2.57
C GLY A 14 2.51 15.67 3.21
N ARG A 15 2.35 15.42 4.51
CA ARG A 15 2.99 14.29 5.19
C ARG A 15 2.26 12.99 4.89
N SER A 16 3.01 11.91 4.73
CA SER A 16 2.48 10.55 4.74
C SER A 16 2.12 10.16 6.17
N VAL A 17 1.01 9.43 6.36
CA VAL A 17 0.47 9.08 7.67
C VAL A 17 0.10 7.60 7.72
N PHE A 18 0.41 6.95 8.83
CA PHE A 18 -0.10 5.61 9.16
C PHE A 18 -1.18 5.72 10.24
N ILE A 19 -2.39 5.26 9.92
CA ILE A 19 -3.56 5.24 10.79
C ILE A 19 -3.72 3.82 11.32
N THR A 20 -3.56 3.66 12.63
CA THR A 20 -3.71 2.37 13.30
C THR A 20 -4.46 2.51 14.62
N GLY A 21 -4.80 1.37 15.23
CA GLY A 21 -5.65 1.26 16.41
C GLY A 21 -6.49 -0.02 16.32
N SER A 22 -7.10 -0.44 17.42
CA SER A 22 -7.91 -1.66 17.46
C SER A 22 -9.25 -1.53 16.71
N VAL A 23 -10.02 -2.61 16.59
CA VAL A 23 -11.42 -2.57 16.10
C VAL A 23 -12.26 -1.61 16.95
N GLY A 24 -13.21 -0.91 16.34
CA GLY A 24 -14.12 0.01 17.05
C GLY A 24 -13.54 1.38 17.41
N THR A 25 -12.26 1.66 17.14
CA THR A 25 -11.61 2.95 17.47
C THR A 25 -11.89 4.08 16.47
N GLY A 26 -12.79 3.87 15.50
CA GLY A 26 -13.12 4.90 14.50
C GLY A 26 -12.08 5.07 13.38
N LYS A 27 -11.16 4.11 13.17
CA LYS A 27 -10.18 4.16 12.06
C LYS A 27 -10.83 4.45 10.71
N ASN A 28 -11.90 3.73 10.37
CA ASN A 28 -12.59 3.90 9.10
C ASN A 28 -13.22 5.30 8.97
N PHE A 29 -13.76 5.85 10.07
CA PHE A 29 -14.26 7.22 10.11
C PHE A 29 -13.14 8.24 9.85
N LEU A 30 -11.98 8.06 10.49
CA LEU A 30 -10.81 8.91 10.26
C LEU A 30 -10.29 8.79 8.82
N LEU A 31 -10.25 7.58 8.27
CA LEU A 31 -9.79 7.30 6.91
C LEU A 31 -10.72 7.93 5.86
N GLN A 32 -12.03 7.88 6.06
CA GLN A 32 -13.00 8.56 5.19
C GLN A 32 -12.77 10.08 5.17
N HIS A 33 -12.49 10.69 6.33
CA HIS A 33 -12.15 12.12 6.41
C HIS A 33 -10.81 12.43 5.75
N ALA A 34 -9.82 11.54 5.88
CA ALA A 34 -8.53 11.65 5.21
C ALA A 34 -8.71 11.61 3.67
N VAL A 35 -9.47 10.65 3.15
CA VAL A 35 -9.78 10.54 1.72
C VAL A 35 -10.49 11.79 1.20
N SER A 36 -11.51 12.27 1.91
CA SER A 36 -12.23 13.50 1.55
C SER A 36 -11.29 14.70 1.52
N THR A 37 -10.42 14.82 2.53
CA THR A 37 -9.42 15.90 2.61
C THR A 37 -8.42 15.84 1.46
N LEU A 38 -7.88 14.66 1.15
CA LEU A 38 -6.96 14.46 0.03
C LEU A 38 -7.61 14.86 -1.30
N ARG A 39 -8.84 14.41 -1.56
CA ARG A 39 -9.58 14.73 -2.79
C ARG A 39 -9.87 16.22 -2.95
N ARG A 40 -9.92 16.97 -1.84
CA ARG A 40 -10.11 18.42 -1.84
C ARG A 40 -8.81 19.20 -2.11
N ILE A 41 -7.67 18.73 -1.62
CA ILE A 41 -6.39 19.46 -1.72
C ILE A 41 -5.58 19.06 -2.95
N HIS A 42 -5.80 17.87 -3.52
CA HIS A 42 -5.12 17.40 -4.71
C HIS A 42 -5.97 17.56 -5.96
N PRO A 43 -5.37 17.64 -7.17
CA PRO A 43 -6.11 17.69 -8.42
C PRO A 43 -7.13 16.55 -8.60
N PRO A 44 -8.16 16.75 -9.43
CA PRO A 44 -9.06 15.67 -9.82
C PRO A 44 -8.29 14.48 -10.40
N ASN A 45 -8.74 13.27 -10.10
CA ASN A 45 -8.16 12.01 -10.60
C ASN A 45 -6.68 11.76 -10.22
N SER A 46 -6.17 12.39 -9.15
CA SER A 46 -4.81 12.13 -8.64
C SER A 46 -4.76 11.49 -7.25
N VAL A 47 -5.91 11.23 -6.62
CA VAL A 47 -6.02 10.52 -5.35
C VAL A 47 -6.55 9.12 -5.60
N PHE A 48 -5.75 8.12 -5.31
CA PHE A 48 -6.12 6.72 -5.48
C PHE A 48 -6.36 6.07 -4.14
N VAL A 49 -7.49 5.37 -4.00
CA VAL A 49 -7.84 4.64 -2.79
C VAL A 49 -7.78 3.15 -3.08
N THR A 50 -7.03 2.45 -2.24
CA THR A 50 -6.79 1.02 -2.40
C THR A 50 -6.99 0.24 -1.12
N ALA A 51 -7.43 -1.01 -1.24
CA ALA A 51 -7.56 -1.94 -0.13
C ALA A 51 -7.25 -3.39 -0.57
N SER A 52 -7.10 -4.28 0.40
CA SER A 52 -6.71 -5.68 0.16
C SER A 52 -7.81 -6.51 -0.50
N THR A 53 -9.08 -6.18 -0.24
CA THR A 53 -10.24 -6.88 -0.82
C THR A 53 -11.11 -5.95 -1.64
N GLY A 54 -11.88 -6.51 -2.58
CA GLY A 54 -12.85 -5.75 -3.37
C GLY A 54 -13.92 -5.08 -2.50
N VAL A 55 -14.40 -5.74 -1.45
CA VAL A 55 -15.42 -5.20 -0.54
C VAL A 55 -14.88 -4.00 0.24
N ALA A 56 -13.69 -4.12 0.84
CA ALA A 56 -13.05 -3.01 1.56
C ALA A 56 -12.76 -1.83 0.62
N ALA A 57 -12.29 -2.12 -0.59
CA ALA A 57 -12.03 -1.10 -1.60
C ALA A 57 -13.32 -0.36 -2.00
N CYS A 58 -14.41 -1.07 -2.25
CA CYS A 58 -15.71 -0.49 -2.59
C CYS A 58 -16.23 0.42 -1.47
N ALA A 59 -16.05 0.06 -0.20
CA ALA A 59 -16.50 0.86 0.95
C ALA A 59 -15.88 2.27 1.00
N LEU A 60 -14.71 2.48 0.37
CA LEU A 60 -14.04 3.77 0.28
C LEU A 60 -14.08 4.37 -1.15
N GLY A 61 -14.86 3.77 -2.06
CA GLY A 61 -14.93 4.18 -3.46
C GLY A 61 -13.58 4.06 -4.18
N GLY A 62 -12.87 2.97 -3.89
CA GLY A 62 -11.55 2.64 -4.41
C GLY A 62 -11.53 1.33 -5.19
N GLN A 63 -10.35 0.73 -5.28
CA GLN A 63 -10.10 -0.53 -5.98
C GLN A 63 -9.00 -1.34 -5.28
N THR A 64 -8.78 -2.61 -5.62
CA THR A 64 -7.75 -3.39 -4.92
C THR A 64 -6.32 -2.89 -5.21
N HIS A 65 -5.37 -3.14 -4.31
CA HIS A 65 -3.94 -2.82 -4.52
C HIS A 65 -3.44 -3.39 -5.85
N TYR A 66 -3.76 -4.66 -6.12
CA TYR A 66 -3.42 -5.36 -7.36
C TYR A 66 -4.03 -4.71 -8.60
N SER A 67 -5.34 -4.37 -8.53
CA SER A 67 -6.02 -3.68 -9.61
C SER A 67 -5.39 -2.32 -9.88
N PHE A 68 -4.93 -1.61 -8.84
CA PHE A 68 -4.31 -0.28 -8.96
C PHE A 68 -2.93 -0.37 -9.58
N ALA A 69 -2.11 -1.27 -9.05
CA ALA A 69 -0.76 -1.46 -9.52
C ALA A 69 -0.72 -1.97 -10.97
N GLY A 70 -1.72 -2.75 -11.40
CA GLY A 70 -1.75 -3.36 -12.73
C GLY A 70 -0.86 -4.60 -12.85
N VAL A 71 -0.63 -5.28 -11.73
CA VAL A 71 0.34 -6.39 -11.59
C VAL A 71 -0.30 -7.78 -11.67
N GLY A 72 -1.59 -7.88 -12.00
CA GLY A 72 -2.32 -9.14 -11.98
C GLY A 72 -2.31 -9.78 -10.59
N LEU A 73 -1.78 -11.00 -10.47
CA LEU A 73 -1.65 -11.71 -9.20
C LEU A 73 -0.46 -11.22 -8.33
N GLY A 74 0.34 -10.27 -8.82
CA GLY A 74 1.50 -9.74 -8.08
C GLY A 74 2.61 -10.76 -7.87
N LYS A 75 2.67 -11.83 -8.68
CA LYS A 75 3.71 -12.86 -8.64
C LYS A 75 4.81 -12.56 -9.65
N GLY A 76 6.05 -12.81 -9.25
CA GLY A 76 7.23 -12.63 -10.10
C GLY A 76 8.18 -11.57 -9.55
N THR A 77 9.33 -11.46 -10.17
CA THR A 77 10.37 -10.49 -9.83
C THR A 77 9.92 -9.05 -10.11
N LYS A 78 10.55 -8.08 -9.45
CA LYS A 78 10.34 -6.63 -9.67
C LYS A 78 10.33 -6.24 -11.16
N ASN A 79 11.23 -6.82 -11.97
CA ASN A 79 11.35 -6.53 -13.39
C ASN A 79 10.21 -7.14 -14.22
N GLU A 80 9.74 -8.33 -13.86
CA GLU A 80 8.58 -8.96 -14.50
C GLU A 80 7.31 -8.17 -14.19
N LEU A 81 7.10 -7.80 -12.92
CA LEU A 81 5.98 -6.96 -12.51
C LEU A 81 6.00 -5.62 -13.26
N MET A 82 7.16 -4.96 -13.35
CA MET A 82 7.33 -3.75 -14.14
C MET A 82 6.90 -3.95 -15.60
N SER A 83 7.37 -5.05 -16.22
CA SER A 83 7.03 -5.38 -17.60
C SER A 83 5.52 -5.61 -17.80
N PHE A 84 4.82 -6.15 -16.80
CA PHE A 84 3.36 -6.25 -16.82
C PHE A 84 2.69 -4.89 -16.71
N VAL A 85 3.10 -4.04 -15.77
CA VAL A 85 2.52 -2.71 -15.59
C VAL A 85 2.68 -1.86 -16.85
N LEU A 86 3.87 -1.88 -17.47
CA LEU A 86 4.17 -1.09 -18.68
C LEU A 86 3.32 -1.46 -19.89
N LYS A 87 2.74 -2.67 -19.93
CA LYS A 87 1.79 -3.08 -20.99
C LYS A 87 0.41 -2.45 -20.82
N SER A 88 0.10 -1.89 -19.64
CA SER A 88 -1.19 -1.27 -19.34
C SER A 88 -1.06 0.24 -19.26
N ASN A 89 -1.44 0.94 -20.34
CA ASN A 89 -1.46 2.40 -20.37
C ASN A 89 -2.28 3.00 -19.21
N LYS A 90 -3.38 2.35 -18.83
CA LYS A 90 -4.20 2.76 -17.68
C LYS A 90 -3.44 2.65 -16.36
N ALA A 91 -2.68 1.57 -16.15
CA ALA A 91 -1.91 1.39 -14.92
C ALA A 91 -0.76 2.41 -14.83
N VAL A 92 0.01 2.56 -15.91
CA VAL A 92 1.09 3.55 -16.02
C VAL A 92 0.56 4.96 -15.74
N ASP A 93 -0.56 5.32 -16.35
CA ASP A 93 -1.18 6.62 -16.17
C ASP A 93 -1.64 6.87 -14.72
N ARG A 94 -2.23 5.88 -14.04
CA ARG A 94 -2.54 5.99 -12.60
C ARG A 94 -1.29 6.26 -11.76
N TRP A 95 -0.20 5.52 -11.97
CA TRP A 95 1.06 5.71 -11.27
C TRP A 95 1.67 7.11 -11.51
N LYS A 96 1.64 7.59 -12.76
CA LYS A 96 2.13 8.93 -13.12
C LYS A 96 1.28 10.05 -12.52
N ARG A 97 -0.04 9.90 -12.50
CA ARG A 97 -0.96 10.92 -12.00
C ARG A 97 -1.13 10.91 -10.48
N ALA A 98 -0.81 9.80 -9.81
CA ALA A 98 -0.93 9.70 -8.36
C ALA A 98 -0.16 10.83 -7.64
N LYS A 99 -0.89 11.65 -6.89
CA LYS A 99 -0.36 12.62 -5.93
C LYS A 99 -0.52 12.09 -4.50
N ALA A 100 -1.58 11.34 -4.25
CA ALA A 100 -1.77 10.59 -3.03
C ALA A 100 -2.28 9.17 -3.30
N LEU A 101 -1.80 8.21 -2.51
CA LEU A 101 -2.23 6.82 -2.51
C LEU A 101 -2.66 6.42 -1.10
N VAL A 102 -3.90 5.98 -0.98
CA VAL A 102 -4.46 5.43 0.26
C VAL A 102 -4.39 3.91 0.19
N ILE A 103 -3.84 3.28 1.22
CA ILE A 103 -3.66 1.83 1.34
C ILE A 103 -4.35 1.40 2.64
N ASP A 104 -5.57 0.87 2.54
CA ASP A 104 -6.29 0.29 3.66
C ASP A 104 -6.05 -1.21 3.79
N GLU A 105 -6.24 -1.76 4.98
CA GLU A 105 -5.92 -3.16 5.31
C GLU A 105 -4.46 -3.53 4.99
N ILE A 106 -3.51 -2.67 5.38
CA ILE A 106 -2.06 -2.90 5.18
C ILE A 106 -1.59 -4.21 5.84
N ASN A 107 -2.25 -4.64 6.92
CA ASN A 107 -2.01 -5.91 7.59
C ASN A 107 -2.20 -7.12 6.67
N MET A 108 -2.93 -6.98 5.56
CA MET A 108 -3.11 -8.05 4.56
C MET A 108 -2.13 -7.95 3.37
N ILE A 109 -1.20 -6.99 3.39
CA ILE A 109 -0.10 -6.88 2.42
C ILE A 109 1.18 -7.41 3.07
N ASP A 110 1.87 -8.33 2.39
CA ASP A 110 3.21 -8.75 2.81
C ASP A 110 4.29 -7.72 2.42
N GLY A 111 5.47 -7.84 3.05
CA GLY A 111 6.57 -6.91 2.80
C GLY A 111 7.06 -6.93 1.35
N GLU A 112 7.01 -8.08 0.69
CA GLU A 112 7.45 -8.23 -0.71
C GLU A 112 6.56 -7.42 -1.65
N LEU A 113 5.23 -7.53 -1.51
CA LEU A 113 4.29 -6.74 -2.29
C LEU A 113 4.46 -5.25 -2.00
N PHE A 114 4.63 -4.85 -0.73
CA PHE A 114 4.86 -3.44 -0.40
C PHE A 114 6.13 -2.89 -1.08
N ASP A 115 7.23 -3.62 -1.04
CA ASP A 115 8.49 -3.26 -1.70
C ASP A 115 8.38 -3.25 -3.23
N ASN A 116 7.58 -4.15 -3.79
CA ASN A 116 7.30 -4.19 -5.22
C ASN A 116 6.49 -2.96 -5.66
N LEU A 117 5.50 -2.53 -4.87
CA LEU A 117 4.72 -1.34 -5.14
C LEU A 117 5.57 -0.06 -5.05
N GLU A 118 6.46 0.04 -4.05
CA GLU A 118 7.42 1.15 -3.94
C GLU A 118 8.32 1.21 -5.17
N PHE A 119 8.90 0.07 -5.56
CA PHE A 119 9.75 -0.02 -6.74
C PHE A 119 9.02 0.44 -8.01
N LEU A 120 7.80 -0.04 -8.23
CA LEU A 120 6.96 0.37 -9.37
C LEU A 120 6.73 1.88 -9.36
N ALA A 121 6.34 2.45 -8.22
CA ALA A 121 6.08 3.87 -8.07
C ALA A 121 7.31 4.72 -8.42
N SER A 122 8.45 4.39 -7.81
CA SER A 122 9.71 5.12 -7.96
C SER A 122 10.27 5.03 -9.38
N THR A 123 10.19 3.86 -10.01
CA THR A 123 10.68 3.67 -11.38
C THR A 123 9.77 4.30 -12.43
N ILE A 124 8.44 4.13 -12.34
CA ILE A 124 7.50 4.68 -13.34
C ILE A 124 7.51 6.21 -13.34
N ARG A 125 7.69 6.83 -12.17
CA ARG A 125 7.68 8.29 -12.01
C ARG A 125 9.05 8.94 -12.21
N ASN A 126 10.11 8.13 -12.29
CA ASN A 126 11.51 8.56 -12.47
C ASN A 126 11.90 9.74 -11.55
N SER A 127 11.33 9.80 -10.35
CA SER A 127 11.48 10.90 -9.40
C SER A 127 12.20 10.36 -8.18
N LYS A 128 13.53 10.47 -8.16
CA LYS A 128 14.36 9.85 -7.11
C LYS A 128 14.66 10.79 -5.96
N TYR A 129 14.67 12.10 -6.20
CA TYR A 129 15.09 13.10 -5.21
C TYR A 129 14.26 14.39 -5.30
N ASP A 130 14.07 15.02 -4.15
CA ASP A 130 13.63 16.41 -3.99
C ASP A 130 14.76 17.16 -3.26
N GLY A 131 15.56 17.89 -4.03
CA GLY A 131 16.86 18.39 -3.57
C GLY A 131 17.77 17.23 -3.12
N ASN A 132 18.18 17.25 -1.84
CA ASN A 132 19.03 16.20 -1.25
C ASN A 132 18.23 15.08 -0.57
N LYS A 133 16.88 15.12 -0.61
CA LYS A 133 16.03 14.15 0.07
C LYS A 133 15.57 13.06 -0.90
N PRO A 134 15.74 11.76 -0.60
CA PRO A 134 15.18 10.71 -1.43
C PRO A 134 13.65 10.78 -1.44
N LEU A 135 13.07 10.64 -2.63
CA LEU A 135 11.62 10.56 -2.82
C LEU A 135 11.18 9.12 -2.74
N LEU A 136 10.59 8.75 -1.61
CA LEU A 136 9.92 7.47 -1.46
C LEU A 136 8.69 7.43 -2.37
N TRP A 137 8.39 6.27 -2.97
CA TRP A 137 7.21 6.08 -3.82
C TRP A 137 7.11 7.07 -4.99
N GLY A 138 8.25 7.52 -5.52
CA GLY A 138 8.31 8.57 -6.54
C GLY A 138 7.68 9.91 -6.11
N GLY A 139 7.60 10.17 -4.79
CA GLY A 139 7.00 11.38 -4.23
C GLY A 139 5.48 11.33 -4.10
N ILE A 140 4.87 10.15 -4.11
CA ILE A 140 3.45 9.97 -3.79
C ILE A 140 3.25 10.13 -2.27
N GLN A 141 2.28 10.94 -1.86
CA GLN A 141 1.86 11.01 -0.46
C GLN A 141 1.10 9.74 -0.07
N LEU A 142 1.51 9.06 1.00
CA LEU A 142 0.87 7.82 1.44
C LEU A 142 -0.02 8.03 2.65
N ILE A 143 -1.26 7.54 2.59
CA ILE A 143 -2.10 7.34 3.77
C ILE A 143 -2.33 5.85 3.92
N VAL A 144 -1.71 5.26 4.93
CA VAL A 144 -1.79 3.83 5.18
C VAL A 144 -2.72 3.61 6.37
N SER A 145 -3.58 2.61 6.30
CA SER A 145 -4.52 2.24 7.35
C SER A 145 -4.47 0.73 7.57
N GLY A 146 -4.53 0.33 8.83
CA GLY A 146 -4.69 -1.07 9.21
C GLY A 146 -4.35 -1.34 10.66
N ASP A 147 -4.45 -2.61 11.01
CA ASP A 147 -4.26 -3.10 12.37
C ASP A 147 -3.56 -4.45 12.31
N PHE A 148 -2.27 -4.47 12.65
CA PHE A 148 -1.45 -5.67 12.59
C PHE A 148 -1.84 -6.73 13.64
N PHE A 149 -2.71 -6.40 14.59
CA PHE A 149 -3.30 -7.37 15.53
C PHE A 149 -4.56 -8.05 14.97
N GLN A 150 -5.04 -7.64 13.80
CA GLN A 150 -6.10 -8.33 13.07
C GLN A 150 -5.51 -9.42 12.17
N LEU A 151 -6.21 -9.79 11.09
CA LEU A 151 -5.78 -10.84 10.18
C LEU A 151 -4.50 -10.43 9.42
N PRO A 152 -3.42 -11.23 9.49
CA PRO A 152 -2.27 -11.07 8.61
C PRO A 152 -2.63 -11.52 7.17
N PRO A 153 -1.74 -11.36 6.18
CA PRO A 153 -1.99 -11.80 4.82
C PRO A 153 -2.32 -13.29 4.76
N LEU A 154 -3.31 -13.68 3.94
CA LEU A 154 -3.78 -15.07 3.87
C LEU A 154 -2.67 -16.07 3.51
N MET A 155 -1.69 -15.65 2.70
CA MET A 155 -0.54 -16.50 2.36
C MET A 155 0.37 -16.80 3.57
N LEU A 156 0.50 -15.85 4.50
CA LEU A 156 1.22 -16.07 5.75
C LEU A 156 0.46 -17.06 6.64
N LEU A 157 -0.86 -16.89 6.78
CA LEU A 157 -1.72 -17.84 7.51
C LEU A 157 -1.63 -19.25 6.94
N ILE A 158 -1.71 -19.42 5.62
CA ILE A 158 -1.62 -20.74 4.98
C ILE A 158 -0.24 -21.37 5.20
N THR A 159 0.83 -20.58 5.11
CA THR A 159 2.21 -21.08 5.32
C THR A 159 2.43 -21.52 6.76
N GLU A 160 1.97 -20.72 7.74
CA GLU A 160 2.02 -21.06 9.16
C GLU A 160 1.18 -22.31 9.46
N MET A 161 -0.07 -22.37 8.98
CA MET A 161 -0.93 -23.54 9.13
C MET A 161 -0.34 -24.79 8.49
N SER A 162 0.30 -24.66 7.33
CA SER A 162 0.99 -25.77 6.65
C SER A 162 2.19 -26.25 7.48
N SER A 163 2.96 -25.33 8.05
CA SER A 163 4.11 -25.65 8.92
C SER A 163 3.69 -26.31 10.24
N LEU A 164 2.52 -25.96 10.78
CA LEU A 164 1.94 -26.58 11.97
C LEU A 164 1.32 -27.96 11.67
N SER A 165 0.77 -28.16 10.48
CA SER A 165 0.20 -29.45 10.04
C SER A 165 1.25 -30.49 9.64
N ASN A 166 2.49 -30.07 9.33
CA ASN A 166 3.57 -30.97 8.96
C ASN A 166 4.93 -30.52 9.56
N PRO A 167 5.17 -30.77 10.87
CA PRO A 167 6.38 -30.32 11.56
C PRO A 167 7.69 -30.97 11.05
N LEU A 168 7.61 -31.93 10.12
CA LEU A 168 8.76 -32.63 9.52
C LEU A 168 8.99 -32.30 8.04
N ALA A 169 8.18 -31.45 7.41
CA ALA A 169 8.49 -30.93 6.07
C ALA A 169 9.64 -29.91 6.20
N GLY A 170 10.85 -30.35 5.85
CA GLY A 170 12.11 -29.64 6.09
C GLY A 170 12.10 -28.15 5.72
N LYS A 171 12.79 -27.36 6.54
CA LYS A 171 13.11 -25.95 6.28
C LYS A 171 13.70 -25.81 4.86
N PRO A 172 13.18 -24.91 4.00
CA PRO A 172 13.94 -24.54 2.82
C PRO A 172 15.27 -23.93 3.27
N HIS A 173 16.37 -24.52 2.79
CA HIS A 173 17.71 -24.00 2.99
C HIS A 173 17.81 -22.59 2.41
N SER A 174 17.82 -21.58 3.30
CA SER A 174 18.60 -20.37 3.08
C SER A 174 19.28 -20.00 4.40
N THR A 175 20.58 -20.27 4.44
CA THR A 175 21.52 -19.85 5.46
C THR A 175 21.56 -18.33 5.52
N TYR A 176 21.04 -17.73 6.58
CA TYR A 176 21.40 -16.38 7.00
C TYR A 176 22.77 -16.45 7.67
N ARG A 177 23.82 -16.11 6.92
CA ARG A 177 25.16 -15.83 7.45
C ARG A 177 25.29 -14.31 7.55
N TRP A 178 25.28 -13.79 8.77
CA TRP A 178 25.72 -12.42 9.04
C TRP A 178 27.25 -12.42 9.04
N ASN A 179 27.84 -11.68 8.11
CA ASN A 179 29.16 -11.07 8.27
C ASN A 179 28.96 -9.56 8.20
#